data_AF-A0A7S0RH44-F1
#
_entry.id   AF-A0A7S0RH44-F1
#
_cell.length_a   1.000
_cell.length_b   1.000
_cell.length_c   1.000
_cell.angle_alpha   90.00
_cell.angle_beta   90.00
_cell.angle_gamma   90.00
#
_symmetry.space_group_name_H-M   'P 1'
#
loop_
_entity.id
_entity.type
_entity.pdbx_description
1 polymer ?
#
loop_
_entity_poly.entity_id
_entity_poly.type
_entity_poly.pdbx_seq_one_letter_code
_entity_poly.pdbx_strand_id
1 'polypeptide(L)'
;AVWKELDMDMVPYKDSKDIYKLRSTEDVFAALEDNIVTLSTMKASKYYTVFEKQINYWEQNLSLVSEMIEIVLQVQRNWMYLENIFIGSEDIRKQLPQESIMFDNVNGTFIQKMRIMAD
;
A
#
# COMPACT_ATOMS: atom_id res chain seq x y z
N ALA A 1 19.95 0.11 -8.55
CA ALA A 1 19.32 -1.23 -8.47
C ALA A 1 17.82 -0.99 -8.29
N VAL A 2 16.96 -1.61 -9.11
CA VAL A 2 15.53 -1.23 -9.28
C VAL A 2 14.83 -0.87 -7.97
N TRP A 3 14.83 -1.77 -6.98
CA TRP A 3 14.17 -1.57 -5.68
C TRP A 3 14.78 -0.48 -4.77
N LYS A 4 15.99 0.00 -5.05
CA LYS A 4 16.62 1.11 -4.32
C LYS A 4 16.26 2.49 -4.88
N GLU A 5 15.75 2.52 -6.10
CA GLU A 5 15.41 3.75 -6.85
C GLU A 5 13.90 3.86 -7.08
N LEU A 6 13.14 2.83 -6.71
CA LEU A 6 11.71 2.76 -6.87
C LEU A 6 11.03 3.36 -5.63
N ASP A 7 10.54 4.58 -5.78
CA ASP A 7 9.75 5.26 -4.76
C ASP A 7 8.25 5.03 -4.98
N MET A 8 7.49 4.94 -3.89
CA MET A 8 6.04 4.91 -3.97
C MET A 8 5.53 6.28 -4.41
N ASP A 9 4.71 6.34 -5.46
CA ASP A 9 4.17 7.61 -5.95
C ASP A 9 3.08 8.14 -5.00
N MET A 10 3.50 8.97 -4.04
CA MET A 10 2.66 9.54 -3.00
C MET A 10 2.44 11.04 -3.21
N VAL A 11 1.21 11.48 -2.97
CA VAL A 11 0.82 12.89 -3.09
C VAL A 11 -0.02 13.33 -1.89
N PRO A 12 0.00 14.63 -1.55
CA PRO A 12 -0.93 15.19 -0.57
C PRO A 12 -2.39 14.90 -0.93
N TYR A 13 -3.20 14.60 0.08
CA TYR A 13 -4.62 14.38 -0.04
C TYR A 13 -5.40 15.65 0.29
N LYS A 14 -6.22 16.13 -0.65
CA LYS A 14 -6.92 17.43 -0.58
C LYS A 14 -5.92 18.57 -0.35
N ASP A 15 -6.33 19.64 0.32
CA ASP A 15 -5.46 20.77 0.68
C ASP A 15 -4.64 20.52 1.97
N SER A 16 -4.64 19.27 2.47
CA SER A 16 -3.90 18.91 3.69
C SER A 16 -2.42 18.66 3.38
N LYS A 17 -1.54 19.37 4.08
CA LYS A 17 -0.09 19.17 3.97
C LYS A 17 0.42 17.95 4.75
N ASP A 18 -0.41 17.39 5.63
CA ASP A 18 -0.01 16.32 6.55
C ASP A 18 -0.62 14.96 6.21
N ILE A 19 -1.47 14.88 5.19
CA ILE A 19 -2.14 13.65 4.78
C ILE A 19 -1.67 13.28 3.38
N TYR A 20 -1.17 12.07 3.23
CA TYR A 20 -0.68 11.55 1.95
C TYR A 20 -1.56 10.38 1.48
N LYS A 21 -1.57 10.18 0.16
CA LYS A 21 -2.17 9.02 -0.49
C LYS A 21 -1.29 8.50 -1.61
N LEU A 22 -1.41 7.22 -1.91
CA LEU A 22 -0.88 6.64 -3.15
C LEU A 22 -1.64 7.22 -4.34
N ARG A 23 -0.91 7.78 -5.31
CA ARG A 23 -1.44 8.28 -6.58
C ARG A 23 -1.40 7.20 -7.65
N SER A 24 -0.23 6.64 -7.90
CA SER A 24 -0.02 5.53 -8.84
C SER A 24 0.75 4.41 -8.18
N THR A 25 0.50 3.19 -8.63
CA THR A 25 1.26 1.99 -8.24
C THR A 25 1.72 1.20 -9.46
N GLU A 26 1.52 1.73 -10.68
CA GLU A 26 1.78 1.04 -11.94
C GLU A 26 3.25 0.63 -12.07
N ASP A 27 4.18 1.56 -11.82
CA ASP A 27 5.62 1.28 -11.92
C ASP A 27 6.07 0.20 -10.93
N VAL A 28 5.50 0.19 -9.72
CA VAL A 28 5.82 -0.79 -8.68
C VAL A 28 5.28 -2.17 -9.05
N PHE A 29 4.03 -2.25 -9.53
CA PHE A 29 3.46 -3.51 -9.99
C PHE A 29 4.16 -4.05 -11.23
N ALA A 30 4.57 -3.19 -12.17
CA ALA A 30 5.36 -3.59 -13.33
C ALA A 30 6.71 -4.20 -12.89
N ALA A 31 7.41 -3.55 -11.96
CA ALA A 31 8.67 -4.08 -11.42
C ALA A 31 8.47 -5.42 -10.69
N LEU A 32 7.38 -5.57 -9.93
CA LEU A 32 7.01 -6.83 -9.27
C LEU A 32 6.78 -7.94 -10.30
N GLU A 33 5.98 -7.67 -11.33
CA GLU A 33 5.64 -8.64 -12.38
C GLU A 33 6.90 -9.13 -13.12
N ASP A 34 7.76 -8.20 -13.55
CA ASP A 34 9.02 -8.51 -14.21
C ASP A 34 9.92 -9.40 -13.33
N ASN A 35 9.96 -9.13 -12.02
CA ASN A 35 10.76 -9.89 -11.07
C ASN A 35 10.19 -11.29 -10.85
N ILE A 36 8.86 -11.43 -10.76
CA ILE A 36 8.19 -12.74 -10.65
C ILE A 36 8.40 -13.59 -11.90
N VAL A 37 8.31 -13.00 -13.10
CA VAL A 37 8.61 -13.70 -14.37
C VAL A 37 10.06 -14.16 -14.40
N THR A 38 10.98 -13.31 -13.94
CA THR A 38 12.41 -13.64 -13.86
C THR A 38 12.65 -14.82 -12.92
N LEU A 39 12.07 -14.80 -11.71
CA LEU A 39 12.19 -15.90 -10.74
C LEU A 39 11.56 -17.20 -11.27
N SER A 40 10.41 -17.11 -11.93
CA SER A 40 9.75 -18.26 -12.57
C SER A 40 10.64 -18.92 -13.63
N THR A 41 11.33 -18.09 -14.42
CA THR A 41 12.30 -18.56 -15.42
C THR A 41 13.51 -19.24 -14.77
N MET A 42 14.01 -18.68 -13.66
CA MET A 42 15.10 -19.30 -12.88
C MET A 42 14.69 -20.63 -12.26
N LYS A 43 13.43 -20.76 -11.83
CA LYS A 43 12.86 -21.99 -11.26
C LYS A 43 12.71 -23.11 -12.29
N ALA A 44 12.44 -22.76 -13.55
CA ALA A 44 12.41 -23.71 -14.67
C ALA A 44 13.82 -24.18 -15.13
N SER A 45 14.88 -23.52 -14.66
CA SER A 45 16.26 -23.88 -15.01
C SER A 45 16.72 -25.15 -14.30
N LYS A 46 17.55 -25.95 -14.98
CA LYS A 46 18.22 -27.13 -14.39
C LYS A 46 19.12 -26.80 -13.18
N TYR A 47 19.45 -25.53 -12.98
CA TYR A 47 20.26 -25.05 -11.85
C TYR A 47 19.43 -24.60 -10.65
N TYR A 48 18.09 -24.70 -10.70
CA TYR A 48 17.21 -24.27 -9.62
C TYR A 48 17.61 -24.81 -8.25
N THR A 49 17.93 -26.11 -8.15
CA THR A 49 18.25 -26.77 -6.87
C THR A 49 19.42 -26.13 -6.12
N VAL A 50 20.35 -25.49 -6.84
CA VAL A 50 21.48 -24.76 -6.24
C VAL A 50 21.04 -23.45 -5.57
N PHE A 51 19.98 -22.82 -6.09
CA PHE A 51 19.49 -21.51 -5.67
C PHE A 51 18.07 -21.55 -5.09
N GLU A 52 17.53 -22.75 -4.84
CA GLU A 52 16.14 -22.98 -4.46
C GLU A 52 15.72 -22.11 -3.28
N LYS A 53 16.55 -22.06 -2.24
CA LYS A 53 16.27 -21.26 -1.03
C LYS A 53 16.16 -19.78 -1.35
N GLN A 54 17.08 -19.24 -2.15
CA GLN A 54 17.09 -17.83 -2.51
C GLN A 54 15.92 -17.47 -3.43
N ILE A 55 15.63 -18.33 -4.43
CA ILE A 55 14.52 -18.11 -5.37
C ILE A 55 13.19 -18.13 -4.64
N ASN A 56 12.94 -19.15 -3.81
CA ASN A 56 11.69 -19.26 -3.05
C ASN A 56 11.54 -18.11 -2.03
N TYR A 57 12.63 -17.69 -1.39
CA TYR A 57 12.63 -16.53 -0.49
C TYR A 57 12.19 -15.25 -1.20
N TRP A 58 12.74 -14.96 -2.38
CA TRP A 58 12.37 -13.75 -3.12
C TRP A 58 10.97 -13.84 -3.71
N GLU A 59 10.57 -15.00 -4.21
CA GLU A 59 9.20 -15.24 -4.71
C GLU A 59 8.17 -14.91 -3.61
N GLN A 60 8.35 -15.45 -2.40
CA GLN A 60 7.46 -15.19 -1.27
C GLN A 60 7.44 -13.72 -0.85
N ASN A 61 8.60 -13.06 -0.75
CA ASN A 61 8.68 -11.67 -0.32
C ASN A 61 8.07 -10.72 -1.35
N LEU A 62 8.30 -10.94 -2.65
CA LEU A 62 7.72 -10.10 -3.70
C LEU A 62 6.19 -10.29 -3.77
N SER A 63 5.69 -11.52 -3.61
CA SER A 63 4.25 -11.76 -3.49
C SER A 63 3.65 -11.06 -2.29
N LEU A 64 4.31 -11.09 -1.12
CA LEU A 64 3.86 -10.39 0.07
C LEU A 64 3.83 -8.87 -0.12
N VAL A 65 4.83 -8.29 -0.80
CA VAL A 65 4.86 -6.86 -1.13
C VAL A 65 3.67 -6.49 -2.02
N SER A 66 3.39 -7.30 -3.05
CA SER A 66 2.23 -7.11 -3.93
C SER A 66 0.91 -7.10 -3.14
N GLU A 67 0.70 -8.10 -2.28
CA GLU A 67 -0.49 -8.21 -1.43
C GLU A 67 -0.62 -7.00 -0.48
N MET A 68 0.48 -6.59 0.14
CA MET A 68 0.48 -5.43 1.04
C MET A 68 0.07 -4.15 0.32
N ILE A 69 0.56 -3.90 -0.89
CA ILE A 69 0.19 -2.72 -1.68
C ILE A 69 -1.31 -2.75 -2.02
N GLU A 70 -1.85 -3.90 -2.43
CA GLU A 70 -3.28 -4.06 -2.71
C GLU A 70 -4.15 -3.78 -1.48
N ILE A 71 -3.76 -4.29 -0.30
CA ILE A 71 -4.43 -4.01 0.97
C ILE A 71 -4.39 -2.53 1.30
N VAL A 72 -3.23 -1.87 1.16
CA VAL A 72 -3.10 -0.43 1.40
C VAL A 72 -4.01 0.36 0.46
N LEU A 73 -4.07 0.01 -0.82
CA LEU A 73 -4.98 0.65 -1.78
C LEU A 73 -6.45 0.46 -1.39
N GLN A 74 -6.84 -0.73 -0.92
CA GLN A 74 -8.19 -1.00 -0.47
C GLN A 74 -8.55 -0.21 0.80
N VAL A 75 -7.64 -0.18 1.78
CA VAL A 75 -7.80 0.62 3.01
C VAL A 75 -7.89 2.10 2.68
N GLN A 76 -7.03 2.61 1.80
CA GLN A 76 -7.06 4.00 1.34
C GLN A 76 -8.40 4.36 0.70
N ARG A 77 -8.94 3.52 -0.20
CA ARG A 77 -10.26 3.76 -0.81
C ARG A 77 -11.37 3.83 0.23
N ASN A 78 -11.40 2.87 1.16
CA ASN A 78 -12.41 2.83 2.22
C ASN A 78 -12.26 4.04 3.16
N TRP A 79 -11.03 4.40 3.53
CA TRP A 79 -10.75 5.55 4.37
C TRP A 79 -11.19 6.85 3.70
N MET A 80 -10.89 7.07 2.42
CA MET A 80 -11.32 8.27 1.68
C MET A 80 -12.85 8.39 1.61
N TYR A 81 -13.55 7.27 1.48
CA TYR A 81 -15.01 7.26 1.52
C TYR A 81 -15.55 7.65 2.90
N LEU A 82 -15.02 7.03 3.95
CA LEU A 82 -15.42 7.30 5.33
C LEU A 82 -15.04 8.71 5.79
N GLU A 83 -13.90 9.24 5.35
CA GLU A 83 -13.44 10.59 5.67
C GLU A 83 -14.43 11.64 5.13
N ASN A 84 -14.94 11.47 3.90
CA ASN A 84 -15.94 12.40 3.37
C ASN A 84 -17.26 12.38 4.16
N ILE A 85 -17.62 11.23 4.75
CA ILE A 85 -18.82 11.08 5.58
C ILE A 85 -18.61 11.67 6.96
N PHE A 86 -17.56 11.24 7.66
CA PHE A 86 -17.33 11.56 9.07
C PHE A 86 -16.59 12.88 9.29
N ILE A 87 -15.83 13.41 8.34
CA ILE A 87 -15.19 14.73 8.45
C ILE A 87 -15.97 15.78 7.66
N GLY A 88 -16.56 15.39 6.53
CA GLY A 88 -17.32 16.30 5.67
C GLY A 88 -18.74 16.64 6.18
N SER A 89 -19.30 15.89 7.13
CA SER A 89 -20.66 16.12 7.64
C SER A 89 -20.74 16.11 9.17
N GLU A 90 -20.89 17.30 9.77
CA GLU A 90 -21.04 17.44 11.23
C GLU A 90 -22.34 16.80 11.75
N ASP A 91 -23.42 16.83 10.96
CA ASP A 91 -24.71 16.24 11.34
C ASP A 91 -24.64 14.72 11.46
N ILE A 92 -23.92 14.05 10.54
CA ILE A 92 -23.69 12.60 10.62
C ILE A 92 -22.92 12.26 11.89
N ARG A 93 -21.89 13.05 12.25
CA ARG A 93 -21.14 12.82 13.49
C ARG A 93 -22.01 12.94 14.74
N LYS A 94 -22.97 13.86 14.75
CA LYS A 94 -23.94 14.02 15.86
C LYS A 94 -24.91 12.84 15.95
N GLN A 95 -25.31 12.28 14.81
CA GLN A 95 -26.20 11.12 14.74
C GLN A 95 -25.49 9.80 15.08
N LEU A 96 -24.20 9.69 14.73
CA LEU A 96 -23.37 8.49 14.89
C LEU A 96 -22.11 8.77 15.74
N PRO A 97 -22.27 9.10 17.03
CA PRO A 97 -21.16 9.56 17.86
C PRO A 97 -20.14 8.45 18.16
N GLN A 98 -20.57 7.19 18.29
CA GLN A 98 -19.67 6.07 18.58
C GLN A 98 -18.81 5.72 17.35
N GLU A 99 -19.43 5.66 16.18
CA GLU A 99 -18.76 5.40 14.92
C GLU A 99 -17.79 6.54 14.56
N SER A 100 -18.14 7.78 14.92
CA SER A 100 -17.23 8.92 14.75
C SER A 100 -15.96 8.77 15.59
N ILE A 101 -16.08 8.35 16.85
CA ILE A 101 -14.92 8.10 17.72
C ILE A 101 -14.07 6.95 17.17
N MET A 102 -14.70 5.88 16.66
CA MET A 102 -13.99 4.78 16.02
C MET A 102 -13.24 5.26 14.77
N PHE A 103 -13.88 6.08 13.93
CA PHE A 103 -13.28 6.64 12.74
C PHE A 103 -12.10 7.55 13.08
N ASP A 104 -12.18 8.38 14.11
CA ASP A 104 -11.08 9.28 14.49
C ASP A 104 -9.80 8.50 14.86
N ASN A 105 -9.94 7.34 15.54
CA ASN A 105 -8.82 6.46 15.85
C ASN A 105 -8.19 5.83 14.59
N VAL A 106 -9.03 5.33 13.68
CA VAL A 106 -8.59 4.78 12.39
C VAL A 106 -7.92 5.88 11.56
N ASN A 107 -8.49 7.08 11.55
CA ASN A 107 -7.99 8.24 10.83
C ASN A 107 -6.58 8.63 11.30
N GLY A 108 -6.37 8.75 12.62
CA GLY A 108 -5.05 9.03 13.17
C GLY A 108 -4.02 7.98 12.79
N THR A 109 -4.38 6.70 12.87
CA THR A 109 -3.50 5.59 12.49
C THR A 109 -3.16 5.62 11.00
N PHE A 110 -4.16 5.83 10.14
CA PHE A 110 -3.99 5.89 8.69
C PHE A 110 -3.05 7.05 8.30
N ILE A 111 -3.31 8.26 8.80
CA ILE A 111 -2.49 9.45 8.50
C ILE A 111 -1.03 9.20 8.91
N GLN A 112 -0.79 8.65 10.11
CA GLN A 112 0.56 8.35 10.57
C GLN A 112 1.26 7.34 9.66
N LYS A 113 0.58 6.26 9.27
CA LYS A 113 1.17 5.21 8.41
C LYS A 113 1.45 5.71 7.01
N MET A 114 0.54 6.49 6.42
CA MET A 114 0.74 7.06 5.08
C MET A 114 1.85 8.12 5.06
N ARG A 115 2.04 8.87 6.16
CA ARG A 115 3.18 9.79 6.29
C ARG A 115 4.51 9.05 6.30
N ILE A 116 4.64 7.99 7.12
CA ILE A 116 5.85 7.17 7.18
C ILE A 116 6.16 6.53 5.82
N MET A 117 5.14 6.20 5.03
CA MET A 117 5.33 5.62 3.69
C MET A 117 5.79 6.66 2.66
N ALA A 118 5.52 7.95 2.90
CA ALA A 118 5.89 9.05 2.02
C ALA A 118 7.27 9.66 2.34
N ASP A 119 7.81 9.37 3.53
CA ASP A 119 9.14 9.77 4.01
C ASP A 119 10.22 8.73 3.60
#